data_AF-A0A2M6XVE9-F1
#
_entry.id   AF-A0A2M6XVE9-F1
#
_cell.length_a   1.000
_cell.length_b   1.000
_cell.length_c   1.000
_cell.angle_alpha   90.00
_cell.angle_beta   90.00
_cell.angle_gamma   90.00
#
_symmetry.space_group_name_H-M   'P 1'
#
loop_
_entity.id
_entity.type
_entity.pdbx_description
1 polymer ?
#
loop_
_entity_poly.entity_id
_entity_poly.type
_entity_poly.pdbx_seq_one_letter_code
_entity_poly.pdbx_strand_id
1 'polypeptide(L)'
;MQFTVPKFLERETQIIFGLNLKRLAILGCLSLLLFILKYVLPKVIWYITVFLSLGLFFFFNLVQIGGQNVFELFINAFRFLFTANTYTWDKRESISPLKIVRKPAEEKVRKASPLKFSPESRLSNLRSKIDVGEKPESA
;
A
#
# COMPACT_ATOMS: atom_id res chain seq x y z
N MET A 1 -20.07 -13.71 0.95
CA MET A 1 -19.15 -14.86 0.88
C MET A 1 -17.73 -14.32 1.01
N GLN A 2 -17.01 -14.68 2.07
CA GLN A 2 -15.60 -14.33 2.22
C GLN A 2 -14.77 -15.41 1.54
N PHE A 3 -14.10 -15.07 0.44
CA PHE A 3 -13.19 -15.98 -0.24
C PHE A 3 -11.89 -16.06 0.57
N THR A 4 -11.56 -17.25 1.09
CA THR A 4 -10.22 -17.51 1.61
C THR A 4 -9.30 -17.70 0.42
N VAL A 5 -8.52 -16.65 0.11
CA VAL A 5 -7.51 -16.72 -0.94
C VAL A 5 -6.33 -17.54 -0.40
N PRO A 6 -5.87 -18.58 -1.13
CA PRO A 6 -4.71 -19.36 -0.72
C PRO A 6 -3.48 -18.45 -0.62
N LYS A 7 -2.74 -18.58 0.49
CA LYS A 7 -1.54 -17.78 0.85
C LYS A 7 -0.36 -17.88 -0.12
N PHE A 8 -0.54 -18.53 -1.26
CA PHE A 8 0.52 -18.91 -2.21
C PHE A 8 0.74 -17.91 -3.35
N LEU A 9 -0.14 -16.92 -3.54
CA LEU A 9 0.04 -15.90 -4.60
C LEU A 9 0.94 -14.71 -4.21
N GLU A 10 1.28 -14.55 -2.93
CA GLU A 10 1.89 -13.31 -2.42
C GLU A 10 3.33 -13.47 -1.91
N ARG A 11 3.89 -14.69 -1.91
CA ARG A 11 5.18 -14.92 -1.26
C ARG A 11 6.32 -14.67 -2.24
N GLU A 12 6.89 -13.48 -2.18
CA GLU A 12 8.21 -13.20 -2.76
C GLU A 12 9.19 -14.31 -2.33
N THR A 13 10.01 -14.80 -3.26
CA THR A 13 10.93 -15.91 -3.00
C THR A 13 12.01 -15.44 -2.02
N GLN A 14 11.83 -15.79 -0.75
CA GLN A 14 12.79 -15.52 0.30
C GLN A 14 13.92 -16.55 0.20
N ILE A 15 15.10 -16.11 -0.18
CA ILE A 15 16.30 -16.92 -0.26
C ILE A 15 17.10 -16.70 1.01
N ILE A 16 16.76 -17.49 2.04
CA ILE A 16 17.47 -17.57 3.32
C ILE A 16 17.47 -16.24 4.12
N PHE A 17 17.22 -16.30 5.43
CA PHE A 17 17.28 -15.12 6.32
C PHE A 17 16.36 -13.94 5.92
N GLY A 18 15.23 -14.20 5.25
CA GLY A 18 14.28 -13.15 4.85
C GLY A 18 14.79 -12.21 3.75
N LEU A 19 15.89 -12.54 3.08
CA LEU A 19 16.40 -11.78 1.94
C LEU A 19 15.65 -12.20 0.66
N ASN A 20 15.04 -11.23 -0.02
CA ASN A 20 14.42 -11.46 -1.33
C ASN A 20 15.49 -11.46 -2.44
N LEU A 21 15.26 -12.23 -3.51
CA LEU A 21 16.10 -12.23 -4.71
C LEU A 21 16.41 -10.83 -5.24
N LYS A 22 15.39 -9.98 -5.29
CA LYS A 22 15.52 -8.59 -5.74
C LYS A 22 16.52 -7.81 -4.89
N ARG A 23 16.48 -8.01 -3.57
CA ARG A 23 17.35 -7.32 -2.60
C ARG A 23 18.79 -7.81 -2.71
N LEU A 24 18.97 -9.11 -2.94
CA LEU A 24 20.29 -9.69 -3.19
C LEU A 24 20.92 -9.13 -4.48
N ALA A 25 20.12 -9.00 -5.55
CA ALA A 25 20.59 -8.38 -6.79
C ALA A 25 20.99 -6.90 -6.60
N ILE A 26 20.20 -6.13 -5.83
CA ILE A 26 20.52 -4.73 -5.49
C ILE A 26 21.80 -4.66 -4.65
N LEU A 27 21.97 -5.55 -3.65
CA LEU A 27 23.19 -5.62 -2.85
C LEU A 27 24.42 -5.92 -3.72
N GLY A 28 24.29 -6.85 -4.67
CA GLY A 28 25.35 -7.15 -5.64
C GLY A 28 25.75 -5.94 -6.48
N CYS A 29 24.77 -5.20 -7.00
CA CYS A 29 25.00 -3.97 -7.75
C CYS A 29 25.67 -2.88 -6.89
N LEU A 30 25.19 -2.70 -5.65
CA LEU A 30 25.76 -1.75 -4.69
C LEU A 30 27.21 -2.09 -4.36
N SER A 31 27.51 -3.37 -4.14
CA SER A 31 28.88 -3.86 -3.87
C SER A 31 29.81 -3.59 -5.06
N LEU A 32 29.34 -3.85 -6.29
CA LEU A 32 30.09 -3.56 -7.50
C LEU A 32 30.39 -2.05 -7.63
N LEU A 33 29.40 -1.20 -7.36
CA LEU A 33 29.57 0.25 -7.38
C LEU A 33 30.59 0.73 -6.33
N LEU A 34 30.50 0.22 -5.10
CA LEU A 34 31.46 0.53 -4.02
C LEU A 34 32.87 0.05 -4.36
N PHE A 35 33.00 -1.08 -5.04
CA PHE A 35 34.28 -1.60 -5.49
C PHE A 35 34.94 -0.70 -6.54
N ILE A 36 34.16 -0.17 -7.49
CA ILE A 36 34.66 0.80 -8.47
C ILE A 36 35.07 2.10 -7.76
N LEU A 37 34.24 2.57 -6.82
CA LEU A 37 34.48 3.82 -6.09
C LEU A 37 35.75 3.77 -5.22
N LYS A 38 36.22 2.57 -4.84
CA LYS A 38 37.48 2.34 -4.13
C LYS A 38 38.69 2.93 -4.85
N TYR A 39 38.68 2.95 -6.19
CA TYR A 39 39.80 3.44 -6.98
C TYR A 39 39.82 4.98 -7.12
N VAL A 40 38.70 5.63 -6.83
CA VAL A 40 38.55 7.10 -6.98
C VAL A 40 38.73 7.81 -5.65
N LEU A 41 38.33 7.20 -4.53
CA LEU A 41 38.30 7.85 -3.22
C LEU A 41 39.52 7.49 -2.35
N PRO A 42 39.97 8.44 -1.49
CA PRO A 42 40.91 8.14 -0.41
C PRO A 42 40.38 7.06 0.53
N LYS A 43 41.26 6.17 1.01
CA LYS A 43 40.91 4.97 1.79
C LYS A 43 39.96 5.26 2.95
N VAL A 44 40.19 6.34 3.71
CA VAL A 44 39.39 6.70 4.90
C VAL A 44 37.94 7.04 4.50
N ILE A 45 37.77 7.87 3.47
CA ILE A 45 36.45 8.32 2.99
C ILE A 45 35.69 7.13 2.37
N TRP A 46 36.42 6.20 1.75
CA TRP A 46 35.83 4.97 1.22
C TRP A 46 35.24 4.10 2.32
N TYR A 47 35.97 3.84 3.42
CA TYR A 47 35.45 3.02 4.53
C TYR A 47 34.18 3.62 5.15
N ILE A 48 34.14 4.94 5.34
CA ILE A 48 32.95 5.64 5.87
C ILE A 48 31.77 5.48 4.92
N THR A 49 31.99 5.68 3.62
CA THR A 49 30.96 5.52 2.58
C THR A 49 30.40 4.09 2.54
N VAL A 50 31.28 3.10 2.65
CA VAL A 50 30.89 1.68 2.68
C VAL A 50 30.04 1.39 3.91
N PHE A 51 30.48 1.82 5.09
CA PHE A 51 29.74 1.57 6.34
C PHE A 51 28.36 2.23 6.33
N LEU A 52 28.29 3.49 5.88
CA LEU A 52 27.04 4.24 5.82
C LEU A 52 26.06 3.64 4.80
N SER A 53 26.53 3.29 3.61
CA SER A 53 25.69 2.70 2.55
C SER A 53 25.17 1.32 2.90
N LEU A 54 26.00 0.44 3.48
CA LEU A 54 25.56 -0.87 3.97
C LEU A 54 24.57 -0.73 5.13
N GLY A 55 24.86 0.14 6.10
CA GLY A 55 23.96 0.39 7.23
C GLY A 55 22.57 0.86 6.78
N LEU A 56 22.52 1.83 5.86
CA LEU A 56 21.27 2.30 5.25
C LEU A 56 20.55 1.17 4.50
N PHE A 57 21.28 0.39 3.69
CA PHE A 57 20.69 -0.71 2.93
C PHE A 57 20.00 -1.74 3.85
N PHE A 58 20.67 -2.18 4.91
CA PHE A 58 20.09 -3.12 5.87
C PHE A 58 18.92 -2.51 6.63
N PHE A 59 19.03 -1.27 7.08
CA PHE A 59 17.96 -0.57 7.80
C PHE A 59 16.67 -0.52 6.98
N PHE A 60 16.77 -0.13 5.71
CA PHE A 60 15.60 -0.02 4.83
C PHE A 60 15.02 -1.36 4.38
N ASN A 61 15.83 -2.43 4.29
CA ASN A 61 15.39 -3.72 3.77
C ASN A 61 14.92 -4.70 4.85
N LEU A 62 15.49 -4.62 6.06
CA LEU A 62 15.19 -5.55 7.15
C LEU A 62 13.95 -5.12 7.94
N VAL A 63 13.71 -3.81 8.06
CA VAL A 63 12.53 -3.27 8.73
C VAL A 63 11.39 -3.18 7.71
N GLN A 64 10.36 -3.99 7.91
CA GLN A 64 9.09 -3.89 7.18
C GLN A 64 8.00 -3.57 8.20
N ILE A 65 7.27 -2.48 7.98
CA ILE A 65 6.16 -2.07 8.84
C ILE A 65 4.89 -2.25 8.01
N GLY A 66 3.99 -3.14 8.44
CA GLY A 66 2.70 -3.34 7.77
C GLY A 66 2.76 -3.92 6.36
N GLY A 67 3.83 -4.63 5.98
CA GLY A 67 3.99 -5.22 4.64
C GLY A 67 4.48 -4.24 3.56
N GLN A 68 4.78 -2.99 3.92
CA GLN A 68 5.46 -2.02 3.05
C GLN A 68 6.90 -1.80 3.50
N ASN A 69 7.78 -1.55 2.53
CA ASN A 69 9.17 -1.20 2.83
C ASN A 69 9.22 0.19 3.46
N VAL A 70 10.04 0.36 4.51
CA VAL A 70 10.23 1.66 5.17
C VAL A 70 10.69 2.74 4.19
N PHE A 71 11.37 2.35 3.10
CA PHE A 71 11.77 3.26 2.03
C PHE A 71 10.58 3.89 1.30
N GLU A 72 9.56 3.10 0.96
CA GLU A 72 8.36 3.61 0.29
C GLU A 72 7.56 4.54 1.23
N LEU A 73 7.49 4.17 2.51
CA LEU A 73 6.86 4.99 3.53
C LEU A 73 7.60 6.31 3.72
N PHE A 74 8.94 6.28 3.72
CA PHE A 74 9.77 7.48 3.82
C PHE A 74 9.62 8.39 2.61
N ILE A 75 9.62 7.85 1.37
CA ILE A 75 9.37 8.64 0.15
C ILE A 75 7.98 9.27 0.18
N ASN A 76 6.96 8.51 0.57
CA ASN A 76 5.60 9.03 0.66
C ASN A 76 5.48 10.12 1.74
N ALA A 77 6.14 9.95 2.89
CA ALA A 77 6.19 10.96 3.94
C ALA A 77 6.90 12.24 3.46
N PHE A 78 8.06 12.11 2.81
CA PHE A 78 8.76 13.23 2.21
C PHE A 78 7.88 13.93 1.17
N ARG A 79 7.29 13.17 0.25
CA ARG A 79 6.38 13.71 -0.76
C ARG A 79 5.22 14.45 -0.12
N PHE A 80 4.63 13.92 0.94
CA PHE A 80 3.55 14.57 1.67
C PHE A 80 3.99 15.89 2.32
N LEU A 81 5.19 15.93 2.92
CA LEU A 81 5.73 17.14 3.55
C LEU A 81 6.08 18.24 2.54
N PHE A 82 6.66 17.86 1.39
CA PHE A 82 7.09 18.80 0.35
C PHE A 82 5.98 19.15 -0.64
N THR A 83 4.91 18.34 -0.71
CA THR A 83 3.73 18.73 -1.46
C THR A 83 2.99 19.77 -0.64
N ALA A 84 2.92 21.00 -1.16
CA ALA A 84 2.02 22.01 -0.65
C ALA A 84 0.57 21.55 -0.88
N ASN A 85 0.09 20.66 -0.01
CA ASN A 85 -1.31 20.25 0.02
C ASN A 85 -2.11 21.44 0.54
N THR A 86 -2.49 22.32 -0.38
CA THR A 86 -3.51 23.33 -0.12
C THR A 86 -4.81 22.58 0.07
N TYR A 87 -5.13 22.24 1.33
CA TYR A 87 -6.44 21.75 1.72
C TYR A 87 -7.43 22.91 1.60
N THR A 88 -7.84 23.21 0.37
CA THR A 88 -9.01 24.03 0.13
C THR A 88 -10.21 23.20 0.59
N TRP A 89 -10.85 23.60 1.70
CA TRP A 89 -12.19 23.16 2.08
C TRP A 89 -13.18 23.70 1.04
N ASP A 90 -13.07 23.15 -0.15
CA ASP A 90 -13.95 23.44 -1.25
C ASP A 90 -14.76 22.18 -1.46
N LYS A 91 -16.09 22.31 -1.47
CA LYS A 91 -17.02 21.20 -1.64
C LYS A 91 -16.97 20.81 -3.12
N ARG A 92 -15.82 20.27 -3.56
CA ARG A 92 -15.62 19.82 -4.93
C ARG A 92 -16.53 18.63 -5.14
N GLU A 93 -17.62 18.86 -5.84
CA GLU A 93 -18.27 17.82 -6.62
C GLU A 93 -17.16 17.11 -7.41
N SER A 94 -17.04 15.82 -7.16
CA SER A 94 -15.87 15.03 -7.47
C SER A 94 -15.52 15.07 -8.96
N ILE A 95 -14.54 15.89 -9.33
CA ILE A 95 -13.73 15.67 -10.53
C ILE A 95 -12.33 15.34 -10.05
N SER A 96 -12.20 14.22 -9.33
CA SER A 96 -10.96 13.47 -9.35
C SER A 96 -11.11 12.45 -10.47
N PRO A 97 -10.31 12.50 -11.54
CA PRO A 97 -10.13 11.31 -12.35
C PRO A 97 -9.40 10.33 -11.44
N LEU A 98 -10.16 9.46 -10.78
CA LEU A 98 -9.64 8.20 -10.27
C LEU A 98 -8.89 7.61 -11.47
N LYS A 99 -7.55 7.61 -11.41
CA LYS A 99 -6.73 6.89 -12.36
C LYS A 99 -6.96 5.41 -12.05
N ILE A 100 -8.09 4.91 -12.55
CA ILE A 100 -8.37 3.49 -12.65
C ILE A 100 -7.28 3.00 -13.60
N VAL A 101 -6.22 2.46 -13.03
CA VAL A 101 -5.27 1.63 -13.77
C VAL A 101 -6.14 0.51 -14.35
N ARG A 102 -6.47 0.62 -15.64
CA ARG A 102 -7.13 -0.45 -16.40
C ARG A 102 -6.26 -1.68 -16.27
N LYS A 103 -6.61 -2.56 -15.34
CA LYS A 103 -6.20 -3.95 -15.40
C LYS A 103 -6.81 -4.48 -16.69
N PRO A 104 -6.01 -5.02 -17.64
CA PRO A 104 -6.54 -5.49 -18.92
C PRO A 104 -7.66 -6.50 -18.66
N ALA A 105 -8.78 -6.28 -19.33
CA ALA A 105 -9.96 -7.10 -19.25
C ALA A 105 -9.63 -8.52 -19.71
N GLU A 106 -9.60 -9.46 -18.77
CA GLU A 106 -9.80 -10.87 -19.11
C GLU A 106 -11.30 -11.09 -19.31
N GLU A 107 -11.64 -11.22 -20.58
CA GLU A 107 -12.90 -11.73 -21.08
C GLU A 107 -13.12 -13.16 -20.59
N LYS A 108 -13.98 -13.36 -19.59
CA LYS A 108 -14.78 -14.59 -19.45
C LYS A 108 -16.19 -14.28 -18.99
N VAL A 109 -17.06 -14.19 -19.98
CA VAL A 109 -18.50 -14.48 -19.91
C VAL A 109 -18.75 -15.73 -19.06
N ARG A 110 -19.63 -15.63 -18.06
CA ARG A 110 -20.64 -16.64 -17.70
C ARG A 110 -21.56 -16.15 -16.57
N LYS A 111 -22.78 -15.76 -16.98
CA LYS A 111 -24.06 -15.86 -16.26
C LYS A 111 -24.11 -15.35 -14.81
N ALA A 112 -24.48 -14.09 -14.63
CA ALA A 112 -25.09 -13.63 -13.39
C ALA A 112 -26.62 -13.69 -13.54
N SER A 113 -27.25 -14.63 -12.82
CA SER A 113 -28.70 -14.61 -12.55
C SER A 113 -29.14 -13.24 -11.99
N PRO A 114 -30.39 -12.80 -12.23
CA PRO A 114 -30.88 -11.58 -11.60
C PRO A 114 -30.81 -11.75 -10.08
N LEU A 115 -30.00 -10.90 -9.43
CA LEU A 115 -29.95 -10.75 -7.98
C LEU A 115 -31.38 -10.49 -7.49
N LYS A 116 -31.91 -11.40 -6.65
CA LYS A 116 -33.14 -11.16 -5.89
C LYS A 116 -32.88 -10.00 -4.93
N PHE A 117 -33.26 -8.79 -5.32
CA PHE A 117 -33.44 -7.71 -4.37
C PHE A 117 -34.51 -8.14 -3.37
N SER A 118 -34.11 -8.28 -2.11
CA SER A 118 -35.04 -8.35 -0.98
C SER A 118 -35.83 -7.04 -0.94
N PRO A 119 -37.17 -7.06 -1.10
CA PRO A 119 -37.98 -5.86 -1.29
C PRO A 119 -38.30 -5.11 0.02
N GLU A 120 -37.63 -5.39 1.14
CA GLU A 120 -37.92 -4.71 2.39
C GLU A 120 -36.74 -3.88 2.91
N SER A 121 -36.81 -2.61 2.53
CA SER A 121 -35.97 -1.54 3.06
C SER A 121 -36.34 -1.25 4.51
N ARG A 122 -35.45 -1.61 5.44
CA ARG A 122 -35.58 -1.30 6.88
C ARG A 122 -35.59 0.21 7.19
N LEU A 123 -35.33 1.06 6.20
CA LEU A 123 -35.32 2.52 6.33
C LEU A 123 -36.73 3.10 6.46
N SER A 124 -37.76 2.47 5.89
CA SER A 124 -39.15 2.93 6.06
C SER A 124 -39.61 2.82 7.51
N ASN A 125 -39.27 1.72 8.17
CA ASN A 125 -39.56 1.48 9.59
C ASN A 125 -38.79 2.41 10.54
N LEU A 126 -37.64 2.93 10.12
CA LEU A 126 -36.90 3.91 10.91
C LEU A 126 -37.49 5.32 10.74
N ARG A 127 -38.00 5.65 9.55
CA ARG A 127 -38.66 6.93 9.31
C ARG A 127 -39.92 7.11 10.17
N SER A 128 -40.76 6.08 10.26
CA SER A 128 -41.97 6.14 11.09
C SER A 128 -41.67 6.29 12.58
N LYS A 129 -40.57 5.70 13.07
CA LYS A 129 -40.11 5.86 14.46
C LYS A 129 -39.53 7.24 14.79
N ILE A 130 -39.11 8.00 13.78
CA ILE A 130 -38.57 9.35 13.97
C ILE A 130 -39.71 10.39 13.93
N ASP A 131 -40.70 10.19 13.06
CA ASP A 131 -41.89 11.06 13.00
C ASP A 131 -42.79 10.85 14.22
N VAL A 132 -42.91 9.61 14.72
CA VAL A 132 -43.59 9.32 15.98
C VAL A 132 -42.56 9.46 17.10
N GLY A 133 -42.33 10.70 17.51
CA GLY A 133 -41.56 11.02 18.72
C GLY A 133 -42.07 10.18 19.89
N GLU A 134 -41.20 9.29 20.35
CA GLU A 134 -41.22 8.56 21.61
C GLU A 134 -42.46 8.76 22.50
N LYS A 135 -43.39 7.80 22.47
CA LYS A 135 -44.28 7.53 23.61
C LYS A 135 -44.55 6.02 23.74
N PRO A 136 -43.98 5.33 24.73
CA PRO A 136 -44.45 4.02 25.13
C PRO A 136 -45.57 4.23 26.18
N GLU A 137 -46.80 3.86 25.84
CA GLU A 137 -47.83 3.61 26.85
C GLU A 137 -48.39 2.20 26.65
N SER A 138 -48.29 1.47 27.75
CA SER A 138 -48.73 0.13 28.07
C SER A 138 -50.20 -0.17 27.79
N ALA A 139 -50.48 -1.32 27.19
CA ALA A 139 -51.40 -2.37 27.68
C ALA A 139 -51.53 -3.48 26.63
#